data_AF-A0A7C3R9M9-F1
#
_entry.id   AF-A0A7C3R9M9-F1
#
_cell.length_a   1.000
_cell.length_b   1.000
_cell.length_c   1.000
_cell.angle_alpha   90.00
_cell.angle_beta   90.00
_cell.angle_gamma   90.00
#
_symmetry.space_group_name_H-M   'P 1'
#
loop_
_entity.id
_entity.type
_entity.pdbx_description
1 polymer ?
#
loop_
_entity_poly.entity_id
_entity_poly.type
_entity_poly.pdbx_seq_one_letter_code
_entity_poly.pdbx_strand_id
1 'polypeptide(L)'
;MRIRFWQILLPVILGVITFYYFVYRDRGINLRHKDYLWIIYGSLIIILWWISEATKLSMLSNIIGIDIGFLNSLKVVFAGFFFGSVTAFSIGTFPGEYVSLIRIGVDADRALGIVSIRGIINGIVKGIIAVIIAFFLRSHRNPVFKDIFYTIFLTYGLGVFLTYFIIFGKNVYSAKIRNYITRGLIFLEKRYRKISGHISNFRLALISQSEKNYIDLSHKWLPVLFIYLSSCIILFSFPISIVKFTGSNIRLIDVIVAQAIFYITQSYMPTPGGSGIVELGYDYFLRSTSG
;
A
#
# COMPACT_ATOMS: atom_id res chain seq x y z
N MET A 1 9.94 20.10 8.72
CA MET A 1 9.00 19.77 9.82
C MET A 1 9.81 19.40 11.06
N ARG A 2 9.77 20.20 12.13
CA ARG A 2 10.30 19.80 13.45
C ARG A 2 9.27 18.88 14.10
N ILE A 3 9.59 17.61 14.26
CA ILE A 3 8.75 16.64 14.98
C ILE A 3 8.80 17.03 16.46
N ARG A 4 7.64 17.24 17.08
CA ARG A 4 7.56 17.54 18.52
C ARG A 4 7.61 16.24 19.31
N PHE A 5 8.30 16.23 20.43
CA PHE A 5 8.48 15.06 21.30
C PHE A 5 7.16 14.31 21.61
N TRP A 6 6.08 15.05 21.89
CA TRP A 6 4.75 14.50 22.14
C TRP A 6 4.14 13.69 20.98
N GLN A 7 4.52 13.99 19.73
CA GLN A 7 4.05 13.26 18.56
C GLN A 7 4.66 11.86 18.46
N ILE A 8 5.80 11.64 19.10
CA ILE A 8 6.46 10.32 19.21
C ILE A 8 5.98 9.61 20.47
N LEU A 9 5.84 10.34 21.58
CA LEU A 9 5.43 9.78 22.86
C LEU A 9 4.02 9.15 22.78
N LEU A 10 3.09 9.82 22.09
CA LEU A 10 1.69 9.40 22.00
C LEU A 10 1.50 8.03 21.31
N PRO A 11 2.06 7.75 20.12
CA PRO A 11 1.97 6.41 19.52
C PRO A 11 2.73 5.34 20.31
N VAL A 12 3.82 5.69 21.00
CA VAL A 12 4.53 4.73 21.89
C VAL A 12 3.65 4.35 23.07
N ILE A 13 3.04 5.32 23.75
CA ILE A 13 2.12 5.09 24.86
C ILE A 13 0.92 4.27 24.41
N LEU A 14 0.30 4.62 23.27
CA LEU A 14 -0.80 3.85 22.70
C LEU A 14 -0.36 2.42 22.43
N GLY A 15 0.79 2.19 21.77
CA GLY A 15 1.31 0.85 21.52
C GLY A 15 1.53 0.02 22.78
N VAL A 16 2.06 0.62 23.85
CA VAL A 16 2.24 -0.04 25.15
C VAL A 16 0.90 -0.37 25.80
N ILE A 17 -0.09 0.54 25.73
CA ILE A 17 -1.44 0.30 26.25
C ILE A 17 -2.12 -0.83 25.48
N THR A 18 -2.04 -0.85 24.15
CA THR A 18 -2.63 -1.93 23.33
C THR A 18 -1.97 -3.26 23.66
N PHE A 19 -0.64 -3.29 23.78
CA PHE A 19 0.11 -4.49 24.15
C PHE A 19 -0.30 -4.99 25.54
N TYR A 20 -0.36 -4.09 26.53
CA TYR A 20 -0.82 -4.41 27.89
C TYR A 20 -2.26 -4.95 27.90
N TYR A 21 -3.16 -4.33 27.14
CA TYR A 21 -4.55 -4.74 27.03
C TYR A 21 -4.69 -6.16 26.45
N PHE A 22 -3.98 -6.47 25.36
CA PHE A 22 -3.98 -7.79 24.74
C PHE A 22 -3.34 -8.87 25.62
N VAL A 23 -2.33 -8.52 26.41
CA VAL A 23 -1.64 -9.48 27.29
C VAL A 23 -2.44 -9.78 28.55
N TYR A 24 -3.15 -8.79 29.11
CA TYR A 24 -3.75 -8.90 30.44
C TYR A 24 -5.26 -9.21 30.42
N ARG A 25 -5.99 -8.74 29.39
CA ARG A 25 -7.46 -8.88 29.33
C ARG A 25 -7.93 -10.04 28.46
N ASP A 26 -7.27 -10.27 27.32
CA ASP A 26 -7.53 -11.44 26.48
C ASP A 26 -6.63 -12.59 26.94
N ARG A 27 -7.17 -13.54 27.71
CA ARG A 27 -6.46 -14.75 28.18
C ARG A 27 -5.96 -15.67 27.04
N GLY A 28 -6.02 -15.24 25.78
CA GLY A 28 -5.66 -16.02 24.58
C GLY A 28 -4.16 -16.14 24.31
N ILE A 29 -3.31 -15.29 24.88
CA ILE A 29 -1.85 -15.34 24.64
C ILE A 29 -1.14 -15.73 25.94
N ASN A 30 -1.01 -17.03 26.18
CA ASN A 30 -0.19 -17.54 27.28
C ASN A 30 1.30 -17.24 27.00
N LEU A 31 1.86 -16.24 27.69
CA LEU A 31 3.24 -15.74 27.47
C LEU A 31 4.32 -16.58 28.18
N ARG A 32 3.94 -17.56 28.99
CA ARG A 32 4.87 -18.22 29.92
C ARG A 32 5.93 -19.11 29.24
N HIS A 33 5.78 -19.47 27.97
CA HIS A 33 6.69 -20.38 27.25
C HIS A 33 6.90 -19.98 25.77
N LYS A 34 6.95 -18.68 25.45
CA LYS A 34 7.11 -18.22 24.06
C LYS A 34 8.51 -17.66 23.81
N ASP A 35 9.06 -17.99 22.65
CA ASP A 35 10.39 -17.56 22.24
C ASP A 35 10.33 -16.11 21.74
N TYR A 36 10.82 -15.19 22.57
CA TYR A 36 10.83 -13.75 22.32
C TYR A 36 11.73 -13.34 21.15
N LEU A 37 12.62 -14.23 20.68
CA LEU A 37 13.44 -13.98 19.48
C LEU A 37 12.57 -13.73 18.24
N TRP A 38 11.39 -14.35 18.17
CA TRP A 38 10.46 -14.14 17.05
C TRP A 38 9.82 -12.74 17.04
N ILE A 39 9.67 -12.08 18.19
CA ILE A 39 9.21 -10.68 18.24
C ILE A 39 10.28 -9.75 17.66
N ILE A 40 11.55 -9.99 17.99
CA ILE A 40 12.69 -9.24 17.45
C ILE A 40 12.75 -9.43 15.93
N TYR A 41 12.64 -10.68 15.46
CA TYR A 41 12.60 -11.00 14.04
C TYR A 41 11.46 -10.29 13.30
N GLY A 42 10.23 -10.33 13.84
CA GLY A 42 9.09 -9.63 13.27
C GLY A 42 9.28 -8.10 13.20
N SER A 43 9.90 -7.53 14.23
CA SER A 43 10.22 -6.10 14.29
C SER A 43 11.25 -5.72 13.23
N LEU A 44 12.30 -6.52 13.05
CA LEU A 44 13.31 -6.34 12.00
C LEU A 44 12.70 -6.43 10.60
N ILE A 45 11.78 -7.37 10.36
CA ILE A 45 11.07 -7.49 9.08
C ILE A 45 10.31 -6.20 8.75
N ILE A 46 9.58 -5.64 9.70
CA ILE A 46 8.80 -4.41 9.48
C ILE A 46 9.73 -3.24 9.13
N ILE A 47 10.85 -3.10 9.84
CA ILE A 47 11.83 -2.05 9.58
C ILE A 47 12.43 -2.21 8.17
N LEU A 48 12.81 -3.44 7.79
CA LEU A 48 13.33 -3.74 6.45
C LEU A 48 12.28 -3.46 5.36
N TRP A 49 11.01 -3.75 5.64
CA TRP A 49 9.92 -3.43 4.73
C TRP A 49 9.75 -1.92 4.55
N TRP A 50 9.81 -1.12 5.61
CA TRP A 50 9.76 0.34 5.52
C TRP A 50 10.93 0.93 4.72
N ILE A 51 12.15 0.42 4.95
CA ILE A 51 13.34 0.80 4.18
C ILE A 51 13.11 0.49 2.70
N SER A 52 12.59 -0.70 2.39
CA SER A 52 12.28 -1.09 1.01
C SER A 52 11.26 -0.15 0.37
N GLU A 53 10.22 0.26 1.08
CA GLU A 53 9.21 1.20 0.59
C GLU A 53 9.78 2.58 0.29
N ALA A 54 10.65 3.09 1.14
CA ALA A 54 11.36 4.35 0.89
C ALA A 54 12.32 4.25 -0.31
N THR A 55 13.04 3.14 -0.46
CA THR A 55 13.93 2.89 -1.60
C THR A 55 13.15 2.86 -2.92
N LYS A 56 11.99 2.19 -2.96
CA LYS A 56 11.12 2.15 -4.14
C LYS A 56 10.70 3.54 -4.60
N LEU A 57 10.28 4.38 -3.65
CA LEU A 57 9.88 5.76 -3.97
C LEU A 57 11.08 6.61 -4.44
N SER A 58 12.25 6.45 -3.81
CA SER A 58 13.47 7.17 -4.18
C SER A 58 13.98 6.78 -5.56
N MET A 59 13.95 5.50 -5.92
CA MET A 59 14.36 5.06 -7.25
C MET A 59 13.37 5.54 -8.31
N LEU A 60 12.08 5.53 -7.98
CA LEU A 60 11.04 6.01 -8.87
C LEU A 60 11.17 7.51 -9.17
N SER A 61 11.43 8.32 -8.14
CA SER A 61 11.66 9.75 -8.34
C SER A 61 12.88 10.00 -9.24
N ASN A 62 13.96 9.23 -9.04
CA ASN A 62 15.18 9.35 -9.83
C ASN A 62 14.94 9.01 -11.31
N ILE A 63 14.10 8.01 -11.62
CA ILE A 63 13.71 7.69 -13.00
C ILE A 63 12.94 8.84 -13.65
N ILE A 64 12.11 9.54 -12.87
CA ILE A 64 11.34 10.71 -13.30
C ILE A 64 12.20 11.99 -13.37
N GLY A 65 13.47 11.92 -12.95
CA GLY A 65 14.44 13.01 -13.03
C GLY A 65 14.45 13.92 -11.81
N ILE A 66 13.98 13.45 -10.64
CA ILE A 66 14.08 14.18 -9.38
C ILE A 66 14.76 13.32 -8.32
N ASP A 67 15.81 13.86 -7.71
CA ASP A 67 16.34 13.30 -6.47
C ASP A 67 15.67 13.95 -5.26
N ILE A 68 14.79 13.18 -4.61
CA ILE A 68 14.15 13.59 -3.35
C ILE A 68 14.98 13.20 -2.12
N GLY A 69 15.94 12.28 -2.27
CA GLY A 69 16.70 11.67 -1.19
C GLY A 69 15.90 10.67 -0.32
N PHE A 70 16.59 9.66 0.20
CA PHE A 70 15.98 8.55 0.97
C PHE A 70 15.17 9.01 2.19
N LEU A 71 15.68 9.97 2.97
CA LEU A 71 15.00 10.44 4.19
C LEU A 71 13.68 11.16 3.89
N ASN A 72 13.59 11.87 2.76
CA ASN A 72 12.33 12.49 2.36
C ASN A 72 11.40 11.44 1.76
N SER A 73 11.91 10.46 1.01
CA SER A 73 11.14 9.30 0.58
C SER A 73 10.47 8.59 1.76
N LEU A 74 11.22 8.35 2.84
CA LEU A 74 10.69 7.72 4.05
C LEU A 74 9.55 8.55 4.68
N LYS A 75 9.70 9.87 4.77
CA LYS A 75 8.63 10.77 5.27
C LYS A 75 7.38 10.73 4.39
N VAL A 76 7.57 10.72 3.06
CA VAL A 76 6.45 10.64 2.11
C VAL A 76 5.72 9.31 2.23
N VAL A 77 6.46 8.20 2.29
CA VAL A 77 5.89 6.85 2.49
C VAL A 77 5.11 6.77 3.80
N PHE A 78 5.65 7.29 4.91
CA PHE A 78 4.94 7.29 6.18
C PHE A 78 3.68 8.17 6.18
N ALA A 79 3.71 9.31 5.47
CA ALA A 79 2.49 10.08 5.26
C ALA A 79 1.46 9.27 4.46
N GLY A 80 1.90 8.58 3.40
CA GLY A 80 1.06 7.65 2.64
C GLY A 80 0.42 6.57 3.51
N PHE A 81 1.22 5.87 4.32
CA PHE A 81 0.72 4.85 5.25
C PHE A 81 -0.28 5.41 6.25
N PHE A 82 0.02 6.56 6.85
CA PHE A 82 -0.89 7.19 7.79
C PHE A 82 -2.25 7.48 7.15
N PHE A 83 -2.26 8.14 5.98
CA PHE A 83 -3.51 8.46 5.29
C PHE A 83 -4.22 7.21 4.75
N GLY A 84 -3.48 6.20 4.30
CA GLY A 84 -4.04 4.91 3.88
C GLY A 84 -4.71 4.17 5.04
N SER A 85 -4.08 4.11 6.19
CA SER A 85 -4.60 3.41 7.37
C SER A 85 -5.86 4.05 7.96
N VAL A 86 -6.04 5.37 7.81
CA VAL A 86 -7.22 6.07 8.34
C VAL A 86 -8.35 6.27 7.33
N THR A 87 -8.17 5.84 6.07
CA THR A 87 -9.18 6.01 5.01
C THR A 87 -9.72 4.66 4.54
N ALA A 88 -11.01 4.65 4.18
CA ALA A 88 -11.64 3.50 3.54
C ALA A 88 -10.92 3.13 2.24
N PHE A 89 -10.82 1.83 1.95
CA PHE A 89 -10.14 1.26 0.78
C PHE A 89 -8.65 1.65 0.67
N SER A 90 -8.07 2.24 1.72
CA SER A 90 -6.72 2.83 1.68
C SER A 90 -6.51 3.87 0.57
N ILE A 91 -7.59 4.50 0.08
CA ILE A 91 -7.55 5.47 -1.03
C ILE A 91 -6.67 6.68 -0.67
N GLY A 92 -6.58 7.04 0.61
CA GLY A 92 -5.78 8.16 1.09
C GLY A 92 -4.26 8.01 0.91
N THR A 93 -3.76 6.82 0.60
CA THR A 93 -2.31 6.56 0.42
C THR A 93 -1.70 7.48 -0.63
N PHE A 94 -2.24 7.43 -1.86
CA PHE A 94 -1.68 8.16 -3.00
C PHE A 94 -1.87 9.70 -2.89
N PRO A 95 -3.04 10.23 -2.48
CA PRO A 95 -3.19 11.65 -2.20
C PRO A 95 -2.27 12.15 -1.07
N GLY A 96 -2.07 11.33 -0.04
CA GLY A 96 -1.17 11.62 1.08
C GLY A 96 0.28 11.76 0.61
N GLU A 97 0.72 10.85 -0.26
CA GLU A 97 2.05 10.92 -0.87
C GLU A 97 2.18 12.13 -1.80
N TYR A 98 1.18 12.41 -2.64
CA TYR A 98 1.15 13.55 -3.54
C TYR A 98 1.33 14.88 -2.82
N VAL A 99 0.52 15.13 -1.78
CA VAL A 99 0.61 16.36 -0.99
C VAL A 99 1.95 16.44 -0.26
N SER A 100 2.50 15.31 0.19
CA SER A 100 3.78 15.27 0.89
C SER A 100 4.96 15.57 -0.06
N LEU A 101 4.91 15.10 -1.30
CA LEU A 101 5.88 15.42 -2.36
C LEU A 101 5.87 16.93 -2.66
N ILE A 102 4.69 17.53 -2.80
CA ILE A 102 4.58 18.99 -3.02
C ILE A 102 5.17 19.77 -1.84
N ARG A 103 4.92 19.33 -0.60
CA ARG A 103 5.43 19.98 0.61
C ARG A 103 6.95 19.95 0.74
N ILE A 104 7.63 18.97 0.13
CA ILE A 104 9.09 18.90 0.11
C ILE A 104 9.69 19.61 -1.12
N GLY A 105 8.88 20.29 -1.93
CA GLY A 105 9.33 21.11 -3.06
C GLY A 105 9.28 20.41 -4.42
N VAL A 106 8.63 19.26 -4.54
CA VAL A 106 8.44 18.60 -5.84
C VAL A 106 7.29 19.26 -6.60
N ASP A 107 7.53 19.58 -7.88
CA ASP A 107 6.50 20.13 -8.77
C ASP A 107 5.27 19.21 -8.85
N ALA A 108 4.09 19.82 -8.94
CA ALA A 108 2.81 19.11 -8.86
C ALA A 108 2.63 18.05 -9.98
N ASP A 109 3.12 18.33 -11.17
CA ASP A 109 3.12 17.43 -12.32
C ASP A 109 4.00 16.20 -12.09
N ARG A 110 5.24 16.41 -11.63
CA ARG A 110 6.18 15.34 -11.33
C ARG A 110 5.72 14.50 -10.14
N ALA A 111 5.17 15.13 -9.10
CA ALA A 111 4.57 14.44 -7.97
C ALA A 111 3.42 13.52 -8.40
N LEU A 112 2.54 14.02 -9.28
CA LEU A 112 1.46 13.21 -9.86
C LEU A 112 2.03 12.04 -10.67
N GLY A 113 3.07 12.27 -11.47
CA GLY A 113 3.76 11.22 -12.22
C GLY A 113 4.33 10.11 -11.33
N ILE A 114 5.07 10.49 -10.27
CA ILE A 114 5.65 9.55 -9.31
C ILE A 114 4.55 8.69 -8.68
N VAL A 115 3.52 9.32 -8.13
CA VAL A 115 2.43 8.61 -7.43
C VAL A 115 1.65 7.69 -8.38
N SER A 116 1.40 8.15 -9.62
CA SER A 116 0.66 7.38 -10.62
C SER A 116 1.44 6.15 -11.07
N ILE A 117 2.73 6.30 -11.36
CA ILE A 117 3.56 5.17 -11.78
C ILE A 117 3.78 4.21 -10.63
N ARG A 118 3.94 4.70 -9.39
CA ARG A 118 3.95 3.88 -8.19
C ARG A 118 2.67 3.03 -8.10
N GLY A 119 1.51 3.64 -8.32
CA GLY A 119 0.22 2.94 -8.36
C GLY A 119 0.17 1.86 -9.44
N ILE A 120 0.64 2.16 -10.65
CA ILE A 120 0.71 1.22 -11.78
C ILE A 120 1.61 0.03 -11.43
N ILE A 121 2.84 0.26 -10.97
CA ILE A 121 3.79 -0.80 -10.62
C ILE A 121 3.24 -1.66 -9.49
N ASN A 122 2.67 -1.04 -8.45
CA ASN A 122 2.05 -1.76 -7.35
C ASN A 122 0.88 -2.64 -7.84
N GLY A 123 0.03 -2.12 -8.73
CA GLY A 123 -1.06 -2.88 -9.34
C GLY A 123 -0.56 -4.06 -10.18
N ILE A 124 0.50 -3.87 -10.97
CA ILE A 124 1.14 -4.95 -11.75
C ILE A 124 1.68 -6.03 -10.82
N VAL A 125 2.42 -5.65 -9.77
CA VAL A 125 3.01 -6.58 -8.79
C VAL A 125 1.93 -7.37 -8.08
N LYS A 126 0.85 -6.72 -7.62
CA LYS A 126 -0.31 -7.41 -7.03
C LYS A 126 -1.01 -8.34 -8.02
N GLY A 127 -1.07 -7.96 -9.30
CA GLY A 127 -1.57 -8.82 -10.38
C GLY A 127 -0.71 -10.08 -10.57
N ILE A 128 0.63 -9.94 -10.58
CA ILE A 128 1.56 -11.08 -10.66
C ILE A 128 1.37 -12.01 -9.45
N ILE A 129 1.30 -11.46 -8.23
CA ILE A 129 1.06 -12.23 -7.01
C ILE A 129 -0.27 -12.98 -7.09
N ALA A 130 -1.33 -12.34 -7.59
CA ALA A 130 -2.62 -12.98 -7.77
C ALA A 130 -2.55 -14.20 -8.72
N VAL A 131 -1.80 -14.08 -9.83
CA VAL A 131 -1.59 -15.20 -10.79
C VAL A 131 -0.85 -16.35 -10.13
N ILE A 132 0.20 -16.06 -9.35
CA ILE A 132 0.96 -17.07 -8.60
C ILE A 132 0.06 -17.81 -7.61
N ILE A 133 -0.75 -17.07 -6.84
CA ILE A 133 -1.70 -17.65 -5.88
C ILE A 133 -2.74 -18.51 -6.59
N ALA A 134 -3.30 -18.05 -7.72
CA ALA A 134 -4.28 -18.84 -8.47
C ALA A 134 -3.71 -20.14 -9.02
N PHE A 135 -2.44 -20.15 -9.44
CA PHE A 135 -1.76 -21.37 -9.83
C PHE A 135 -1.64 -22.36 -8.66
N PHE A 136 -1.27 -21.87 -7.47
CA PHE A 136 -1.14 -22.69 -6.26
C PHE A 136 -2.50 -23.23 -5.77
N LEU A 137 -3.54 -22.40 -5.80
CA LEU A 137 -4.89 -22.75 -5.37
C LEU A 137 -5.69 -23.54 -6.42
N ARG A 138 -5.19 -23.69 -7.66
CA ARG A 138 -5.82 -24.50 -8.71
C ARG A 138 -6.11 -25.93 -8.25
N SER A 139 -5.25 -26.47 -7.39
CA SER A 139 -5.42 -27.81 -6.82
C SER A 139 -6.68 -27.94 -5.94
N HIS A 140 -7.16 -26.84 -5.35
CA HIS A 140 -8.21 -26.87 -4.32
C HIS A 140 -9.66 -26.87 -4.87
N ARG A 141 -9.88 -26.91 -6.21
CA ARG A 141 -11.19 -27.09 -6.90
C ARG A 141 -12.42 -26.34 -6.33
N ASN A 142 -12.24 -25.30 -5.52
CA ASN A 142 -13.33 -24.55 -4.92
C ASN A 142 -13.71 -23.36 -5.83
N PRO A 143 -14.99 -23.25 -6.26
CA PRO A 143 -15.44 -22.17 -7.14
C PRO A 143 -15.18 -20.77 -6.57
N VAL A 144 -15.18 -20.61 -5.25
CA VAL A 144 -14.94 -19.32 -4.59
C VAL A 144 -13.55 -18.75 -4.91
N PHE A 145 -12.53 -19.59 -5.04
CA PHE A 145 -11.17 -19.11 -5.38
C PHE A 145 -11.08 -18.58 -6.81
N LYS A 146 -11.87 -19.15 -7.72
CA LYS A 146 -11.95 -18.69 -9.11
C LYS A 146 -12.56 -17.28 -9.15
N ASP A 147 -13.63 -17.04 -8.41
CA ASP A 147 -14.30 -15.74 -8.36
C ASP A 147 -13.45 -14.66 -7.69
N ILE A 148 -12.74 -15.00 -6.61
CA ILE A 148 -11.78 -14.11 -5.96
C ILE A 148 -10.66 -13.73 -6.95
N PHE A 149 -10.12 -14.70 -7.68
CA PHE A 149 -9.06 -14.45 -8.65
C PHE A 149 -9.51 -13.51 -9.78
N TYR A 150 -10.68 -13.76 -10.40
CA TYR A 150 -11.20 -12.87 -11.44
C TYR A 150 -11.47 -11.47 -10.92
N THR A 151 -12.01 -11.35 -9.71
CA THR A 151 -12.28 -10.06 -9.08
C THR A 151 -10.99 -9.26 -8.89
N ILE A 152 -9.93 -9.91 -8.40
CA ILE A 152 -8.61 -9.28 -8.18
C ILE A 152 -7.95 -8.91 -9.50
N PHE A 153 -7.95 -9.81 -10.48
CA PHE A 153 -7.37 -9.56 -11.80
C PHE A 153 -8.10 -8.44 -12.54
N LEU A 154 -9.43 -8.47 -12.54
CA LEU A 154 -10.25 -7.44 -13.15
C LEU A 154 -10.04 -6.09 -12.46
N THR A 155 -9.95 -6.06 -11.13
CA THR A 155 -9.83 -4.78 -10.43
C THR A 155 -8.44 -4.17 -10.54
N TYR A 156 -7.36 -4.92 -10.34
CA TYR A 156 -6.00 -4.38 -10.52
C TYR A 156 -5.69 -4.15 -11.99
N GLY A 157 -6.12 -5.05 -12.89
CA GLY A 157 -5.94 -4.91 -14.33
C GLY A 157 -6.66 -3.68 -14.88
N LEU A 158 -7.96 -3.52 -14.58
CA LEU A 158 -8.70 -2.30 -14.95
C LEU A 158 -8.14 -1.07 -14.25
N GLY A 159 -7.76 -1.17 -12.97
CA GLY A 159 -7.19 -0.04 -12.22
C GLY A 159 -5.88 0.48 -12.85
N VAL A 160 -4.96 -0.42 -13.19
CA VAL A 160 -3.71 -0.10 -13.91
C VAL A 160 -4.03 0.49 -15.29
N PHE A 161 -4.90 -0.17 -16.05
CA PHE A 161 -5.28 0.28 -17.38
C PHE A 161 -5.91 1.68 -17.36
N LEU A 162 -6.89 1.92 -16.49
CA LEU A 162 -7.57 3.20 -16.35
C LEU A 162 -6.62 4.30 -15.87
N THR A 163 -5.74 3.99 -14.90
CA THR A 163 -4.74 4.96 -14.42
C THR A 163 -3.81 5.36 -15.56
N TYR A 164 -3.27 4.38 -16.28
CA TYR A 164 -2.42 4.63 -17.44
C TYR A 164 -3.17 5.44 -18.52
N PHE A 165 -4.38 5.01 -18.88
CA PHE A 165 -5.19 5.63 -19.91
C PHE A 165 -5.58 7.07 -19.59
N ILE A 166 -6.01 7.36 -18.37
CA ILE A 166 -6.43 8.71 -17.96
C ILE A 166 -5.24 9.64 -17.86
N ILE A 167 -4.13 9.20 -17.28
CA ILE A 167 -3.02 10.07 -16.90
C ILE A 167 -2.02 10.25 -18.05
N PHE A 168 -1.68 9.17 -18.76
CA PHE A 168 -0.65 9.17 -19.80
C PHE A 168 -1.24 9.03 -21.23
N GLY A 169 -2.53 8.72 -21.36
CA GLY A 169 -3.17 8.59 -22.67
C GLY A 169 -3.14 9.91 -23.46
N LYS A 170 -2.77 9.82 -24.74
CA LYS A 170 -2.78 10.95 -25.69
C LYS A 170 -4.03 10.97 -26.57
N ASN A 171 -4.88 9.95 -26.47
CA ASN A 171 -6.06 9.79 -27.31
C ASN A 171 -7.17 10.80 -26.96
N VAL A 172 -8.01 11.15 -27.94
CA VAL A 172 -9.15 12.07 -27.78
C VAL A 172 -10.06 11.68 -26.62
N TYR A 173 -10.31 10.38 -26.43
CA TYR A 173 -11.12 9.87 -25.31
C TYR A 173 -10.50 10.13 -23.94
N SER A 174 -9.19 9.90 -23.81
CA SER A 174 -8.47 10.19 -22.55
C SER A 174 -8.49 11.69 -22.22
N ALA A 175 -8.33 12.55 -23.24
CA ALA A 175 -8.45 14.00 -23.09
C ALA A 175 -9.88 14.41 -22.69
N LYS A 176 -10.91 13.77 -23.26
CA LYS A 176 -12.31 14.03 -22.91
C LYS A 176 -12.60 13.67 -21.45
N ILE A 177 -12.12 12.51 -20.98
CA ILE A 177 -12.26 12.08 -19.58
C ILE A 177 -11.51 13.03 -18.64
N ARG A 178 -10.25 13.38 -18.96
CA ARG A 178 -9.50 14.39 -18.20
C ARG A 178 -10.26 15.71 -18.12
N ASN A 179 -10.87 16.17 -19.20
CA ASN A 179 -11.66 17.40 -19.20
C ASN A 179 -12.89 17.32 -18.28
N TYR A 180 -13.58 16.17 -18.24
CA TYR A 180 -14.67 15.98 -17.26
C TYR A 180 -14.17 16.01 -15.82
N ILE A 181 -13.04 15.34 -15.53
CA ILE A 181 -12.41 15.36 -14.20
C ILE A 181 -12.02 16.80 -13.83
N THR A 182 -11.35 17.52 -14.73
CA THR A 182 -10.95 18.92 -14.59
C THR A 182 -12.15 19.82 -14.28
N ARG A 183 -13.30 19.63 -14.92
CA ARG A 183 -14.53 20.38 -14.61
C ARG A 183 -15.04 20.10 -13.18
N GLY A 184 -15.02 18.84 -12.77
CA GLY A 184 -15.35 18.45 -11.39
C GLY A 184 -14.40 19.07 -10.36
N LEU A 185 -13.10 19.11 -10.67
CA LEU A 185 -12.09 19.75 -9.84
C LEU A 185 -12.33 21.27 -9.72
N ILE A 186 -12.68 21.96 -10.82
CA ILE A 186 -13.05 23.39 -10.78
C ILE A 186 -14.27 23.62 -9.88
N PHE A 187 -15.26 22.73 -9.92
CA PHE A 187 -16.42 22.81 -9.03
C PHE A 187 -16.00 22.68 -7.55
N LEU A 188 -15.14 21.71 -7.24
CA LEU A 188 -14.61 21.51 -5.88
C LEU A 188 -13.73 22.69 -5.43
N GLU A 189 -12.94 23.26 -6.34
CA GLU A 189 -12.11 24.44 -6.09
C GLU A 189 -12.97 25.64 -5.65
N LYS A 190 -14.08 25.88 -6.37
CA LYS A 190 -15.05 26.93 -6.03
C LYS A 190 -15.75 26.66 -4.70
N ARG A 191 -16.08 25.40 -4.41
CA ARG A 191 -16.78 24.99 -3.18
C ARG A 191 -15.89 25.04 -1.94
N TYR A 192 -14.62 24.65 -2.06
CA TYR A 192 -13.70 24.47 -0.94
C TYR A 192 -12.44 25.35 -1.07
N ARG A 193 -12.61 26.65 -0.80
CA ARG A 193 -11.54 27.66 -0.88
C ARG A 193 -10.28 27.36 -0.05
N LYS A 194 -10.39 26.58 1.04
CA LYS A 194 -9.22 26.23 1.88
C LYS A 194 -8.24 25.27 1.20
N ILE A 195 -8.70 24.47 0.24
CA ILE A 195 -7.88 23.47 -0.47
C ILE A 195 -7.77 23.77 -1.98
N SER A 196 -8.30 24.90 -2.44
CA SER A 196 -8.33 25.30 -3.85
C SER A 196 -6.94 25.28 -4.49
N GLY A 197 -5.90 25.71 -3.78
CA GLY A 197 -4.52 25.67 -4.28
C GLY A 197 -4.04 24.25 -4.61
N HIS A 198 -4.32 23.27 -3.75
CA HIS A 198 -3.94 21.86 -3.98
C HIS A 198 -4.76 21.25 -5.13
N ILE A 199 -6.05 21.61 -5.22
CA ILE A 199 -6.94 21.16 -6.31
C ILE A 199 -6.49 21.74 -7.65
N SER A 200 -6.12 23.02 -7.69
CA SER A 200 -5.64 23.68 -8.92
C SER A 200 -4.30 23.10 -9.37
N ASN A 201 -3.37 22.86 -8.43
CA ASN A 201 -2.10 22.19 -8.72
C ASN A 201 -2.31 20.78 -9.30
N PHE A 202 -3.21 20.00 -8.72
CA PHE A 202 -3.55 18.66 -9.23
C PHE A 202 -4.18 18.71 -10.62
N ARG A 203 -5.08 19.67 -10.83
CA ARG A 203 -5.74 19.89 -12.13
C ARG A 203 -4.73 20.23 -13.23
N LEU A 204 -3.82 21.17 -12.98
CA LEU A 204 -2.77 21.54 -13.92
C LEU A 204 -1.80 20.39 -14.17
N ALA A 205 -1.40 19.68 -13.11
CA ALA A 205 -0.60 18.48 -13.20
C ALA A 205 -1.23 17.45 -14.14
N LEU A 206 -2.52 17.13 -13.95
CA LEU A 206 -3.25 16.15 -14.76
C LEU A 206 -3.28 16.50 -16.26
N ILE A 207 -3.35 17.78 -16.61
CA ILE A 207 -3.32 18.24 -17.99
C ILE A 207 -1.89 18.07 -18.56
N SER A 208 -0.89 18.61 -17.86
CA SER A 208 0.52 18.57 -18.29
C SER A 208 1.08 17.15 -18.41
N GLN A 209 0.55 16.19 -17.64
CA GLN A 209 1.08 14.85 -17.57
C GLN A 209 0.92 14.08 -18.88
N SER A 210 -0.13 14.38 -19.64
CA SER A 210 -0.40 13.71 -20.92
C SER A 210 0.59 14.08 -22.04
N GLU A 211 1.26 15.22 -21.90
CA GLU A 211 2.29 15.66 -22.85
C GLU A 211 3.66 15.05 -22.53
N LYS A 212 3.85 14.57 -21.29
CA LYS A 212 5.12 14.09 -20.80
C LYS A 212 5.23 12.56 -20.86
N ASN A 213 6.19 12.07 -21.64
CA ASN A 213 6.52 10.65 -21.71
C ASN A 213 7.43 10.24 -20.54
N TYR A 214 6.87 10.14 -19.33
CA TYR A 214 7.60 9.58 -18.18
C TYR A 214 7.70 8.04 -18.24
N ILE A 215 6.78 7.40 -18.95
CA ILE A 215 6.79 5.96 -19.20
C ILE A 215 7.54 5.72 -20.50
N ASP A 216 8.85 5.95 -20.46
CA ASP A 216 9.73 5.40 -21.49
C ASP A 216 9.94 3.91 -21.16
N LEU A 217 9.84 3.02 -22.17
CA LEU A 217 10.02 1.57 -22.04
C LEU A 217 11.50 1.18 -21.82
N SER A 218 12.22 1.98 -21.04
CA SER A 218 13.62 1.75 -20.73
C SER A 218 13.80 0.65 -19.67
N HIS A 219 14.91 -0.08 -19.73
CA HIS A 219 15.27 -1.11 -18.73
C HIS A 219 15.42 -0.56 -17.29
N LYS A 220 15.42 0.76 -17.12
CA LYS A 220 15.47 1.46 -15.81
C LYS A 220 14.36 1.04 -14.84
N TRP A 221 13.24 0.50 -15.34
CA TRP A 221 12.11 0.04 -14.52
C TRP A 221 12.31 -1.34 -13.89
N LEU A 222 13.17 -2.20 -14.45
CA LEU A 222 13.36 -3.58 -13.99
C LEU A 222 13.89 -3.66 -12.54
N PRO A 223 14.91 -2.87 -12.12
CA PRO A 223 15.38 -2.88 -10.74
C PRO A 223 14.29 -2.44 -9.75
N VAL A 224 13.45 -1.48 -10.14
CA VAL A 224 12.33 -1.03 -9.31
C VAL A 224 11.35 -2.18 -9.11
N LEU A 225 10.92 -2.84 -10.20
CA LEU A 225 10.01 -3.98 -10.13
C LEU A 225 10.57 -5.11 -9.23
N PHE A 226 11.87 -5.40 -9.34
CA PHE A 226 12.53 -6.39 -8.50
C PHE A 226 12.43 -6.04 -7.01
N ILE A 227 12.65 -4.77 -6.64
CA ILE A 227 12.53 -4.31 -5.26
C ILE A 227 11.06 -4.33 -4.79
N TYR A 228 10.09 -4.08 -5.67
CA TYR A 228 8.67 -4.29 -5.33
C TYR A 228 8.40 -5.74 -4.96
N LEU A 229 8.86 -6.70 -5.76
CA LEU A 229 8.68 -8.12 -5.48
C LEU A 229 9.41 -8.54 -4.20
N SER A 230 10.66 -8.11 -4.00
CA SER A 230 11.41 -8.41 -2.78
C SER A 230 10.73 -7.83 -1.54
N SER A 231 10.20 -6.60 -1.63
CA SER A 231 9.45 -5.98 -0.53
C SER A 231 8.19 -6.77 -0.14
N CYS A 232 7.53 -7.42 -1.11
CA CYS A 232 6.39 -8.30 -0.83
C CYS A 232 6.84 -9.56 -0.09
N ILE A 233 7.97 -10.17 -0.48
CA ILE A 233 8.51 -11.36 0.20
C ILE A 233 8.87 -11.03 1.66
N ILE A 234 9.50 -9.87 1.89
CA ILE A 234 9.80 -9.37 3.24
C ILE A 234 8.49 -9.23 4.04
N LEU A 235 7.49 -8.56 3.47
CA LEU A 235 6.19 -8.39 4.13
C LEU A 235 5.48 -9.72 4.42
N PHE A 236 5.54 -10.68 3.50
CA PHE A 236 4.90 -11.99 3.66
C PHE A 236 5.59 -12.87 4.70
N SER A 237 6.84 -12.56 5.02
CA SER A 237 7.57 -13.24 6.09
C SER A 237 7.14 -12.77 7.48
N PHE A 238 6.47 -11.62 7.60
CA PHE A 238 6.08 -11.06 8.91
C PHE A 238 5.21 -12.01 9.75
N PRO A 239 4.12 -12.61 9.22
CA PRO A 239 3.24 -13.45 10.03
C PRO A 239 3.88 -14.77 10.49
N ILE A 240 4.97 -15.21 9.86
CA ILE A 240 5.75 -16.37 10.32
C ILE A 240 6.25 -16.12 11.75
N SER A 241 6.69 -14.89 12.03
CA SER A 241 7.13 -14.46 13.35
C SER A 241 6.03 -14.63 14.40
N ILE A 242 4.79 -14.29 14.04
CA ILE A 242 3.64 -14.39 14.94
C ILE A 242 3.29 -15.86 15.20
N VAL A 243 3.22 -16.68 14.14
CA VAL A 243 2.87 -18.12 14.25
C VAL A 243 3.92 -18.88 15.06
N LYS A 244 5.21 -18.57 14.87
CA LYS A 244 6.29 -19.17 15.66
C LYS A 244 6.30 -18.67 17.09
N PHE A 245 6.03 -17.38 17.31
CA PHE A 245 5.83 -16.85 18.65
C PHE A 245 4.65 -17.54 19.36
N THR A 246 3.54 -17.83 18.67
CA THR A 246 2.40 -18.53 19.29
C THR A 246 2.62 -20.01 19.53
N GLY A 247 3.66 -20.62 18.95
CA GLY A 247 3.93 -22.06 19.03
C GLY A 247 2.98 -22.89 18.16
N SER A 248 2.27 -22.27 17.22
CA SER A 248 1.27 -22.95 16.39
C SER A 248 1.94 -23.82 15.32
N ASN A 249 1.49 -25.07 15.16
CA ASN A 249 2.06 -26.01 14.17
C ASN A 249 1.40 -25.88 12.78
N ILE A 250 1.38 -24.65 12.26
CA ILE A 250 0.81 -24.36 10.94
C ILE A 250 1.93 -24.40 9.91
N ARG A 251 1.66 -24.99 8.74
CA ARG A 251 2.64 -25.02 7.64
C ARG A 251 2.94 -23.60 7.19
N LEU A 252 4.23 -23.26 7.12
CA LEU A 252 4.69 -21.91 6.78
C LEU A 252 4.17 -21.40 5.43
N ILE A 253 3.98 -22.32 4.47
CA ILE A 253 3.44 -21.98 3.15
C ILE A 253 2.00 -21.46 3.24
N ASP A 254 1.17 -22.02 4.13
CA ASP A 254 -0.22 -21.60 4.31
C ASP A 254 -0.28 -20.19 4.91
N VAL A 255 0.67 -19.87 5.80
CA VAL A 255 0.82 -18.53 6.41
C VAL A 255 1.20 -17.49 5.36
N ILE A 256 2.17 -17.81 4.49
CA ILE A 256 2.61 -16.92 3.41
C ILE A 256 1.47 -16.69 2.40
N VAL A 257 0.76 -17.75 2.01
CA VAL A 257 -0.38 -17.66 1.08
C VAL A 257 -1.51 -16.83 1.68
N ALA A 258 -1.86 -17.05 2.95
CA ALA A 258 -2.87 -16.25 3.65
C ALA A 258 -2.50 -14.77 3.69
N GLN A 259 -1.24 -14.45 4.00
CA GLN A 259 -0.75 -13.07 4.00
C GLN A 259 -0.78 -12.43 2.61
N ALA A 260 -0.46 -13.20 1.57
CA ALA A 260 -0.51 -12.71 0.20
C ALA A 260 -1.95 -12.43 -0.26
N ILE A 261 -2.92 -13.30 0.11
CA ILE A 261 -4.36 -13.06 -0.10
C ILE A 261 -4.82 -11.83 0.67
N PHE A 262 -4.38 -11.65 1.92
CA PHE A 262 -4.69 -10.46 2.69
C PHE A 262 -4.17 -9.19 2.00
N TYR A 263 -2.91 -9.17 1.58
CA TYR A 263 -2.26 -8.02 0.95
C TYR A 263 -2.95 -7.54 -0.35
N ILE A 264 -3.47 -8.48 -1.15
CA ILE A 264 -4.21 -8.15 -2.37
C ILE A 264 -5.67 -7.77 -2.11
N THR A 265 -6.29 -8.28 -1.05
CA THR A 265 -7.70 -8.01 -0.72
C THR A 265 -7.93 -6.79 0.16
N GLN A 266 -6.92 -6.39 0.96
CA GLN A 266 -7.01 -5.26 1.89
C GLN A 266 -7.47 -3.96 1.22
N SER A 267 -7.05 -3.72 -0.02
CA SER A 267 -7.41 -2.51 -0.79
C SER A 267 -8.90 -2.45 -1.19
N TYR A 268 -9.65 -3.54 -1.04
CA TYR A 268 -11.09 -3.60 -1.34
C TYR A 268 -11.98 -3.49 -0.11
N MET A 269 -11.38 -3.31 1.06
CA MET A 269 -12.16 -3.24 2.28
C MET A 269 -12.58 -1.79 2.55
N PRO A 270 -13.89 -1.54 2.75
CA PRO A 270 -14.37 -0.21 3.11
C PRO A 270 -13.94 0.21 4.51
N THR A 271 -13.34 -0.71 5.29
CA THR A 271 -12.84 -0.44 6.63
C THR A 271 -11.49 0.30 6.58
N PRO A 272 -11.30 1.34 7.40
CA PRO A 272 -10.00 1.99 7.57
C PRO A 272 -8.92 0.96 7.90
N GLY A 273 -7.81 0.98 7.15
CA GLY A 273 -6.68 0.09 7.37
C GLY A 273 -6.94 -1.39 7.07
N GLY A 274 -8.13 -1.76 6.58
CA GLY A 274 -8.50 -3.14 6.29
C GLY A 274 -8.71 -4.03 7.53
N SER A 275 -9.02 -3.42 8.68
CA SER A 275 -9.25 -4.14 9.94
C SER A 275 -10.35 -5.21 9.84
N GLY A 276 -11.36 -4.99 8.98
CA GLY A 276 -12.49 -5.92 8.85
C GLY A 276 -12.12 -7.35 8.42
N ILE A 277 -11.11 -7.55 7.57
CA ILE A 277 -10.63 -8.90 7.23
C ILE A 277 -9.76 -9.45 8.35
N VAL A 278 -8.97 -8.62 9.03
CA VAL A 278 -8.13 -9.05 10.15
C VAL A 278 -9.00 -9.62 11.26
N GLU A 279 -10.11 -8.96 11.59
CA GLU A 279 -11.07 -9.41 12.59
C GLU A 279 -11.76 -10.72 12.17
N LEU A 280 -12.25 -10.82 10.94
CA LEU A 280 -12.90 -12.04 10.42
C LEU A 280 -11.91 -13.21 10.29
N GLY A 281 -10.68 -12.94 9.85
CA GLY A 281 -9.63 -13.94 9.73
C GLY A 281 -9.14 -14.42 11.09
N TYR A 282 -9.05 -13.53 12.08
CA TYR A 282 -8.70 -13.87 13.45
C TYR A 282 -9.79 -14.70 14.13
N ASP A 283 -11.06 -14.33 13.96
CA ASP A 283 -12.19 -15.13 14.49
C ASP A 283 -12.23 -16.54 13.86
N TYR A 284 -12.00 -16.64 12.54
CA TYR A 284 -11.86 -17.94 11.88
C TYR A 284 -10.67 -18.76 12.41
N PHE A 285 -9.53 -18.12 12.66
CA PHE A 285 -8.32 -18.76 13.19
C PHE A 285 -8.48 -19.26 14.64
N LEU A 286 -9.16 -18.49 15.49
CA LEU A 286 -9.45 -18.92 16.86
C LEU A 286 -10.41 -20.11 16.88
N ARG A 287 -11.44 -20.10 16.04
CA ARG A 287 -12.42 -21.20 15.97
C ARG A 287 -11.82 -22.50 15.42
N SER A 288 -10.83 -22.42 14.53
CA SER A 288 -10.18 -23.61 13.96
C SER A 288 -9.11 -24.23 14.86
N THR A 289 -8.61 -23.48 15.87
CA THR A 289 -7.62 -23.96 16.86
C THR A 289 -8.26 -24.42 18.17
N SER A 290 -9.54 -24.16 18.39
CA SER A 290 -10.33 -24.64 19.53
C SER A 290 -11.09 -25.95 19.27
N GLY A 291 -10.77 -26.66 18.18
CA GLY A 291 -11.36 -27.95 17.81
C GLY A 291 -10.36 -29.09 17.93
#